data_AF-A0A821FKK0-F1
#
_entry.id   AF-A0A821FKK0-F1
#
_cell.length_a   1.000
_cell.length_b   1.000
_cell.length_c   1.000
_cell.angle_alpha   90.00
_cell.angle_beta   90.00
_cell.angle_gamma   90.00
#
_symmetry.space_group_name_H-M   'P 1'
#
loop_
_entity.id
_entity.type
_entity.pdbx_description
1 polymer ?
#
loop_
_entity_poly.entity_id
_entity_poly.type
_entity_poly.pdbx_seq_one_letter_code
_entity_poly.pdbx_strand_id
1 'polypeptide(L)'
;MAFAKLGTIFNQDRDGIGQCIISEHKSFQGYSLSLFNHKTRRHNIHYVLDQLKGNFVNKKQLLKRYDEFHDIYERKVKENLSPNMKLEKLVSNIKLSTVPRLTASISALWTLQKADHYFQAEDLKDQNNYLLQPHATQVISIFRMLGIGDTEERLINNLVQIGTGEEKSVTLGVTASILALLGFDVHCACYSEYLSQRDY
;
A
#
# COMPACT_ATOMS: atom_id res chain seq x y z
N MET A 1 -12.17 -2.43 -20.02
CA MET A 1 -11.89 -1.56 -21.19
C MET A 1 -12.79 -0.32 -21.33
N ALA A 2 -14.12 -0.43 -21.50
CA ALA A 2 -14.99 0.75 -21.71
C ALA A 2 -15.01 1.75 -20.54
N PHE A 3 -14.99 1.25 -19.31
CA PHE A 3 -15.10 2.09 -18.10
C PHE A 3 -13.89 2.98 -17.83
N ALA A 4 -12.67 2.57 -18.19
CA ALA A 4 -11.49 3.42 -17.99
C ALA A 4 -11.49 4.64 -18.92
N LYS A 5 -11.87 4.45 -20.20
CA LYS A 5 -12.04 5.55 -21.16
C LYS A 5 -13.20 6.47 -20.76
N LEU A 6 -14.32 5.88 -20.34
CA LEU A 6 -15.47 6.62 -19.84
C LEU A 6 -15.14 7.41 -18.57
N GLY A 7 -14.32 6.84 -17.68
CA GLY A 7 -13.82 7.51 -16.49
C GLY A 7 -13.04 8.78 -16.81
N THR A 8 -12.21 8.77 -17.86
CA THR A 8 -11.53 9.99 -18.34
C THR A 8 -12.49 11.08 -18.78
N ILE A 9 -13.56 10.71 -19.50
CA ILE A 9 -14.58 11.66 -19.94
C ILE A 9 -15.32 12.25 -18.73
N PHE A 10 -15.78 11.38 -17.82
CA PHE A 10 -16.47 11.80 -16.60
C PHE A 10 -15.59 12.64 -15.68
N ASN A 11 -14.29 12.38 -15.59
CA ASN A 11 -13.39 13.17 -14.76
C ASN A 11 -13.12 14.58 -15.32
N GLN A 12 -13.39 14.80 -16.62
CA GLN A 12 -13.30 16.10 -17.28
C GLN A 12 -14.61 16.90 -17.22
N ASP A 13 -15.68 16.30 -16.70
CA ASP A 13 -16.96 16.97 -16.49
C ASP A 13 -16.79 18.20 -15.59
N ARG A 14 -17.38 19.33 -16.00
CA ARG A 14 -17.26 20.61 -15.27
C ARG A 14 -18.29 20.74 -14.17
N ASP A 15 -19.41 20.03 -14.29
CA ASP A 15 -20.54 20.14 -13.37
C ASP A 15 -20.38 19.27 -12.11
N GLY A 16 -19.30 18.45 -12.04
CA GLY A 16 -18.98 17.62 -10.88
C GLY A 16 -19.69 16.27 -10.86
N ILE A 17 -20.68 16.06 -11.75
CA ILE A 17 -21.53 14.86 -11.78
C ILE A 17 -20.69 13.65 -12.18
N GLY A 18 -19.83 13.81 -13.19
CA GLY A 18 -18.95 12.73 -13.63
C GLY A 18 -18.02 12.23 -12.52
N GLN A 19 -17.49 13.13 -11.70
CA GLN A 19 -16.64 12.79 -10.55
C GLN A 19 -17.45 12.08 -9.45
N CYS A 20 -18.70 12.48 -9.20
CA CYS A 20 -19.59 11.76 -8.28
C CYS A 20 -19.81 10.31 -8.76
N ILE A 21 -20.13 10.10 -10.04
CA ILE A 21 -20.33 8.76 -10.62
C ILE A 21 -19.07 7.89 -10.46
N ILE A 22 -17.90 8.45 -10.73
CA ILE A 22 -16.60 7.75 -10.56
C ILE A 22 -16.39 7.34 -9.10
N SER A 23 -16.74 8.21 -8.15
CA SER A 23 -16.53 7.96 -6.72
C SER A 23 -17.50 6.93 -6.13
N GLU A 24 -18.73 6.88 -6.62
CA GLU A 24 -19.80 6.07 -6.02
C GLU A 24 -19.94 4.69 -6.69
N HIS A 25 -19.62 4.58 -7.98
CA HIS A 25 -19.93 3.37 -8.74
C HIS A 25 -18.75 2.41 -8.85
N LYS A 26 -18.96 1.16 -8.40
CA LYS A 26 -17.93 0.10 -8.34
C LYS A 26 -17.20 -0.15 -9.68
N SER A 27 -17.89 -0.03 -10.81
CA SER A 27 -17.29 -0.19 -12.14
C SER A 27 -16.13 0.77 -12.44
N PHE A 28 -16.01 1.89 -11.70
CA PHE A 28 -14.91 2.85 -11.85
C PHE A 28 -13.82 2.68 -10.79
N GLN A 29 -13.87 1.68 -9.91
CA GLN A 29 -12.84 1.48 -8.88
C GLN A 29 -11.42 1.42 -9.46
N GLY A 30 -11.20 0.70 -10.57
CA GLY A 30 -9.90 0.67 -11.23
C GLY A 30 -9.45 2.05 -11.74
N TYR A 31 -10.37 2.87 -12.24
CA TYR A 31 -10.06 4.23 -12.68
C TYR A 31 -9.77 5.16 -11.50
N SER A 32 -10.56 5.09 -10.43
CA SER A 32 -10.32 5.80 -9.16
C SER A 32 -8.96 5.44 -8.57
N LEU A 33 -8.58 4.16 -8.60
CA LEU A 33 -7.27 3.67 -8.22
C LEU A 33 -6.16 4.29 -9.09
N SER A 34 -6.35 4.31 -10.41
CA SER A 34 -5.40 4.97 -11.33
C SER A 34 -5.22 6.45 -11.02
N LEU A 35 -6.30 7.18 -10.75
CA LEU A 35 -6.22 8.58 -10.34
C LEU A 35 -5.50 8.75 -9.00
N PHE A 36 -5.78 7.87 -8.05
CA PHE A 36 -5.12 7.87 -6.74
C PHE A 36 -3.62 7.65 -6.88
N ASN A 37 -3.20 6.59 -7.58
CA ASN A 37 -1.79 6.29 -7.86
C ASN A 37 -1.07 7.41 -8.60
N HIS A 38 -1.74 8.07 -9.55
CA HIS A 38 -1.18 9.22 -10.23
C HIS A 38 -0.92 10.40 -9.28
N LYS A 39 -1.86 10.67 -8.36
CA LYS A 39 -1.72 11.73 -7.34
C LYS A 39 -0.63 11.41 -6.33
N THR A 40 -0.60 10.18 -5.81
CA THR A 40 0.33 9.76 -4.75
C THR A 40 1.78 9.65 -5.22
N ARG A 41 2.03 9.41 -6.52
CA ARG A 41 3.38 9.49 -7.10
C ARG A 41 4.10 10.82 -6.85
N ARG A 42 3.36 11.91 -6.65
CA ARG A 42 3.94 13.22 -6.29
C ARG A 42 4.53 13.22 -4.88
N HIS A 43 4.04 12.37 -3.99
CA HIS A 43 4.49 12.19 -2.61
C HIS A 43 5.41 10.97 -2.51
N ASN A 44 6.48 10.96 -3.31
CA ASN A 44 7.47 9.88 -3.29
C ASN A 44 8.18 9.76 -1.92
N ILE A 45 9.06 8.75 -1.79
CA ILE A 45 9.78 8.51 -0.53
C ILE A 45 10.56 9.73 -0.03
N HIS A 46 11.18 10.51 -0.91
CA HIS A 46 11.92 11.72 -0.51
C HIS A 46 10.98 12.76 0.11
N TYR A 47 9.82 13.01 -0.53
CA TYR A 47 8.81 13.89 0.04
C TYR A 47 8.33 13.40 1.40
N VAL A 48 8.02 12.10 1.54
CA VAL A 48 7.56 11.52 2.81
C VAL A 48 8.62 11.69 3.91
N LEU A 49 9.89 11.41 3.62
CA LEU A 49 10.98 11.58 4.57
C LEU A 49 11.18 13.06 4.93
N ASP A 50 11.02 13.98 3.99
CA ASP A 50 11.12 15.43 4.25
C ASP A 50 10.01 15.92 5.17
N GLN A 51 8.78 15.46 4.97
CA GLN A 51 7.63 15.79 5.81
C GLN A 51 7.60 15.05 7.16
N LEU A 52 8.37 13.97 7.30
CA LEU A 52 8.42 13.20 8.54
C LEU A 52 8.99 14.03 9.69
N LYS A 53 8.18 14.19 10.74
CA LYS A 53 8.50 14.87 11.99
C LYS A 53 8.47 13.87 13.14
N GLY A 54 9.31 14.10 14.16
CA GLY A 54 9.36 13.28 15.36
C GLY A 54 10.75 13.19 15.95
N ASN A 55 10.84 12.50 17.08
CA ASN A 55 12.10 12.33 17.80
C ASN A 55 12.94 11.21 17.17
N PHE A 56 14.26 11.36 17.20
CA PHE A 56 15.24 10.32 16.86
C PHE A 56 15.06 9.68 15.47
N VAL A 57 14.49 10.40 14.50
CA VAL A 57 14.25 9.90 13.14
C VAL A 57 15.55 9.88 12.34
N ASN A 58 16.08 8.69 12.07
CA ASN A 58 17.20 8.52 11.15
C ASN A 58 16.69 8.35 9.70
N LYS A 59 16.48 9.47 9.01
CA LYS A 59 15.96 9.51 7.63
C LYS A 59 16.81 8.71 6.64
N LYS A 60 18.14 8.69 6.82
CA LYS A 60 19.08 7.95 5.95
C LYS A 60 18.89 6.44 6.09
N GLN A 61 18.80 5.95 7.32
CA GLN A 61 18.58 4.53 7.58
C GLN A 61 17.17 4.09 7.16
N LEU A 62 16.15 4.94 7.38
CA LEU A 62 14.80 4.70 6.86
C LEU A 62 14.76 4.59 5.34
N LEU A 63 15.44 5.49 4.62
CA LEU A 63 15.54 5.42 3.16
C LEU A 63 16.16 4.10 2.73
N LYS A 64 17.28 3.70 3.34
CA LYS A 64 17.94 2.41 3.06
C LYS A 64 16.99 1.22 3.25
N ARG A 65 16.19 1.20 4.32
CA ARG A 65 15.21 0.14 4.59
C ARG A 65 14.04 0.18 3.63
N TYR A 66 13.63 1.38 3.21
CA TYR A 66 12.60 1.55 2.19
C TYR A 66 13.06 1.01 0.84
N ASP A 67 14.29 1.32 0.42
CA ASP A 67 14.86 0.83 -0.84
C ASP A 67 14.96 -0.71 -0.83
N GLU A 68 15.41 -1.31 0.28
CA GLU A 68 15.41 -2.77 0.46
C GLU A 68 14.00 -3.36 0.29
N PHE A 69 12.99 -2.73 0.88
CA PHE A 69 11.60 -3.12 0.70
C PHE A 69 11.16 -3.00 -0.76
N HIS A 70 11.43 -1.84 -1.38
CA HIS A 70 10.93 -1.48 -2.71
C HIS A 70 11.48 -2.42 -3.77
N ASP A 71 12.79 -2.70 -3.75
CA ASP A 71 13.45 -3.63 -4.67
C ASP A 71 12.84 -5.04 -4.60
N ILE A 72 12.53 -5.50 -3.39
CA ILE A 72 11.99 -6.85 -3.16
C ILE A 72 10.52 -6.91 -3.57
N TYR A 73 9.76 -5.86 -3.29
CA TYR A 73 8.36 -5.72 -3.67
C TYR A 73 8.22 -5.71 -5.20
N GLU A 74 8.93 -4.81 -5.89
CA GLU A 74 8.89 -4.67 -7.35
C GLU A 74 9.25 -5.98 -8.04
N ARG A 75 10.32 -6.62 -7.59
CA ARG A 75 10.76 -7.90 -8.12
C ARG A 75 9.69 -8.99 -7.93
N LYS A 76 9.09 -9.09 -6.75
CA LYS A 76 8.02 -10.09 -6.48
C LYS A 76 6.77 -9.84 -7.33
N VAL A 77 6.35 -8.59 -7.47
CA VAL A 77 5.21 -8.25 -8.33
C VAL A 77 5.54 -8.64 -9.77
N LYS A 78 6.69 -8.21 -10.30
CA LYS A 78 7.11 -8.52 -11.68
C LYS A 78 7.20 -10.02 -11.97
N GLU A 79 7.76 -10.81 -11.05
CA GLU A 79 7.93 -12.26 -11.21
C GLU A 79 6.60 -13.03 -11.19
N ASN A 80 5.54 -12.48 -10.60
CA ASN A 80 4.29 -13.21 -10.34
C ASN A 80 3.06 -12.60 -11.03
N LEU A 81 3.14 -11.37 -11.53
CA LEU A 81 2.06 -10.67 -12.22
C LEU A 81 1.71 -11.40 -13.52
N SER A 82 0.64 -12.18 -13.47
CA SER A 82 0.11 -12.95 -14.59
C SER A 82 -1.39 -13.19 -14.41
N PRO A 83 -2.17 -13.46 -15.46
CA PRO A 83 -3.61 -13.73 -15.30
C PRO A 83 -3.94 -14.96 -14.45
N ASN A 84 -3.01 -15.92 -14.33
CA ASN A 84 -3.20 -17.19 -13.60
C ASN A 84 -2.20 -17.32 -12.42
N MET A 85 -2.21 -16.35 -11.52
CA MET A 85 -1.24 -16.29 -10.41
C MET A 85 -1.37 -17.48 -9.45
N LYS A 86 -0.24 -18.04 -9.04
CA LYS A 86 -0.15 -19.07 -8.00
C LYS A 86 0.35 -18.47 -6.69
N LEU A 87 -0.54 -17.80 -5.97
CA LEU A 87 -0.22 -17.00 -4.79
C LEU A 87 0.36 -17.82 -3.61
N GLU A 88 0.05 -19.12 -3.55
CA GLU A 88 0.56 -20.03 -2.50
C GLU A 88 2.09 -20.05 -2.42
N LYS A 89 2.76 -19.92 -3.58
CA LYS A 89 4.23 -19.89 -3.67
C LYS A 89 4.85 -18.62 -3.09
N LEU A 90 4.11 -17.52 -3.05
CA LEU A 90 4.55 -16.27 -2.41
C LEU A 90 4.53 -16.38 -0.89
N VAL A 91 3.58 -17.14 -0.35
CA VAL A 91 3.33 -17.27 1.10
C VAL A 91 4.28 -18.28 1.76
N SER A 92 4.69 -19.34 1.06
CA SER A 92 5.49 -20.42 1.64
C SER A 92 6.88 -19.99 2.15
N ASN A 93 7.41 -18.86 1.70
CA ASN A 93 8.77 -18.39 2.02
C ASN A 93 8.80 -17.26 3.07
N ILE A 94 7.67 -16.93 3.70
CA ILE A 94 7.53 -15.73 4.54
C ILE A 94 8.11 -15.92 5.95
N LYS A 95 8.08 -17.12 6.53
CA LYS A 95 8.28 -17.36 7.99
C LYS A 95 9.67 -17.04 8.59
N LEU A 96 10.69 -16.70 7.79
CA LEU A 96 12.07 -16.44 8.27
C LEU A 96 12.69 -15.18 7.65
N SER A 97 11.89 -14.15 7.44
CA SER A 97 12.31 -12.93 6.75
C SER A 97 12.44 -11.73 7.69
N THR A 98 13.32 -10.78 7.35
CA THR A 98 13.40 -9.46 8.02
C THR A 98 12.11 -8.67 7.81
N VAL A 99 11.83 -7.69 8.68
CA VAL A 99 10.61 -6.86 8.56
C VAL A 99 10.46 -6.22 7.17
N PRO A 100 11.49 -5.56 6.56
CA PRO A 100 11.36 -5.04 5.19
C PRO A 100 10.93 -6.09 4.16
N ARG A 101 11.44 -7.32 4.28
CA ARG A 101 11.09 -8.45 3.40
C ARG A 101 9.69 -8.98 3.63
N LEU A 102 9.25 -9.03 4.89
CA LEU A 102 7.87 -9.39 5.25
C LEU A 102 6.90 -8.35 4.68
N THR A 103 7.17 -7.06 4.92
CA THR A 103 6.38 -5.95 4.37
C THR A 103 6.32 -6.04 2.84
N ALA A 104 7.45 -6.28 2.17
CA ALA A 104 7.49 -6.41 0.71
C ALA A 104 6.67 -7.61 0.20
N SER A 105 6.71 -8.74 0.91
CA SER A 105 5.99 -9.96 0.53
C SER A 105 4.48 -9.81 0.72
N ILE A 106 4.05 -9.23 1.85
CA ILE A 106 2.64 -8.97 2.14
C ILE A 106 2.08 -7.93 1.17
N SER A 107 2.81 -6.84 0.94
CA SER A 107 2.39 -5.82 -0.03
C SER A 107 2.31 -6.36 -1.44
N ALA A 108 3.28 -7.19 -1.87
CA ALA A 108 3.22 -7.83 -3.19
C ALA A 108 2.00 -8.76 -3.30
N LEU A 109 1.71 -9.55 -2.26
CA LEU A 109 0.52 -10.39 -2.22
C LEU A 109 -0.76 -9.56 -2.35
N TRP A 110 -0.85 -8.46 -1.62
CA TRP A 110 -1.99 -7.54 -1.67
C TRP A 110 -2.19 -6.92 -3.07
N THR A 111 -1.11 -6.45 -3.69
CA THR A 111 -1.11 -5.93 -5.07
C THR A 111 -1.60 -6.99 -6.06
N LEU A 112 -1.05 -8.19 -5.98
CA LEU A 112 -1.32 -9.29 -6.90
C LEU A 112 -2.76 -9.81 -6.76
N GLN A 113 -3.28 -9.92 -5.53
CA GLN A 113 -4.68 -10.28 -5.25
C GLN A 113 -5.69 -9.28 -5.81
N LYS A 114 -5.27 -8.05 -6.11
CA LYS A 114 -6.13 -6.96 -6.60
C LYS A 114 -5.75 -6.51 -8.02
N ALA A 115 -5.02 -7.33 -8.76
CA ALA A 115 -4.52 -7.00 -10.10
C ALA A 115 -5.59 -7.08 -11.21
N ASP A 116 -6.84 -7.43 -10.92
CA ASP A 116 -7.91 -7.52 -11.93
C ASP A 116 -8.05 -6.23 -12.75
N HIS A 117 -7.95 -5.07 -12.09
CA HIS A 117 -8.03 -3.77 -12.75
C HIS A 117 -6.86 -3.52 -13.71
N TYR A 118 -5.68 -4.05 -13.41
CA TYR A 118 -4.51 -3.98 -14.29
C TYR A 118 -4.74 -4.77 -15.57
N PHE A 119 -5.27 -5.99 -15.49
CA PHE A 119 -5.57 -6.79 -16.68
C PHE A 119 -6.73 -6.21 -17.51
N GLN A 120 -7.72 -5.58 -16.87
CA GLN A 120 -8.82 -4.91 -17.57
C GLN A 120 -8.41 -3.63 -18.33
N ALA A 121 -7.18 -3.15 -18.10
CA ALA A 121 -6.60 -1.91 -18.61
C ALA A 121 -5.47 -2.11 -19.62
N GLU A 122 -5.29 -3.33 -20.17
CA GLU A 122 -4.17 -3.74 -21.04
C GLU A 122 -3.82 -2.77 -22.18
N ASP A 123 -4.83 -2.15 -22.81
CA ASP A 123 -4.61 -1.22 -23.92
C ASP A 123 -4.35 0.24 -23.52
N LEU A 124 -4.13 0.52 -22.24
CA LEU A 124 -3.86 1.88 -21.74
C LEU A 124 -2.37 2.10 -21.51
N LYS A 125 -1.85 3.25 -21.96
CA LYS A 125 -0.43 3.63 -21.78
C LYS A 125 0.01 3.64 -20.31
N ASP A 126 -0.92 3.90 -19.40
CA ASP A 126 -0.69 4.00 -17.96
C ASP A 126 -1.18 2.76 -17.19
N GLN A 127 -1.17 1.58 -17.80
CA GLN A 127 -1.69 0.33 -17.21
C GLN A 127 -1.18 0.07 -15.78
N ASN A 128 0.10 0.37 -15.50
CA ASN A 128 0.68 0.20 -14.16
C ASN A 128 -0.01 1.02 -13.06
N ASN A 129 -0.73 2.09 -13.41
CA ASN A 129 -1.51 2.87 -12.45
C ASN A 129 -2.76 2.11 -11.95
N TYR A 130 -3.14 1.02 -12.60
CA TYR A 130 -4.28 0.20 -12.20
C TYR A 130 -3.90 -0.91 -11.22
N LEU A 131 -2.62 -1.04 -10.86
CA LEU A 131 -2.19 -1.91 -9.76
C LEU A 131 -2.42 -1.21 -8.43
N LEU A 132 -2.92 -1.94 -7.44
CA LEU A 132 -2.98 -1.45 -6.07
C LEU A 132 -1.58 -1.53 -5.47
N GLN A 133 -0.99 -0.40 -5.09
CA GLN A 133 0.41 -0.35 -4.65
C GLN A 133 0.52 0.26 -3.25
N PRO A 134 1.45 -0.23 -2.41
CA PRO A 134 1.73 0.37 -1.11
C PRO A 134 2.34 1.76 -1.30
N HIS A 135 1.78 2.76 -0.62
CA HIS A 135 2.33 4.11 -0.61
C HIS A 135 3.56 4.22 0.31
N ALA A 136 4.50 5.11 -0.01
CA ALA A 136 5.69 5.33 0.82
C ALA A 136 5.33 5.72 2.26
N THR A 137 4.27 6.53 2.45
CA THR A 137 3.76 6.87 3.79
C THR A 137 3.38 5.62 4.60
N GLN A 138 2.71 4.65 3.99
CA GLN A 138 2.27 3.42 4.66
C GLN A 138 3.48 2.58 5.10
N VAL A 139 4.44 2.38 4.19
CA VAL A 139 5.65 1.59 4.44
C VAL A 139 6.50 2.21 5.53
N ILE A 140 6.75 3.52 5.45
CA ILE A 140 7.50 4.24 6.48
C ILE A 140 6.76 4.19 7.81
N SER A 141 5.44 4.30 7.82
CA SER A 141 4.64 4.18 9.05
C SER A 141 4.77 2.80 9.69
N ILE A 142 4.70 1.72 8.91
CA ILE A 142 4.94 0.35 9.39
C ILE A 142 6.34 0.24 10.00
N PHE A 143 7.36 0.75 9.31
CA PHE A 143 8.73 0.73 9.81
C PHE A 143 8.87 1.50 11.11
N ARG A 144 8.29 2.71 11.20
CA ARG A 144 8.29 3.49 12.43
C ARG A 144 7.58 2.75 13.56
N MET A 145 6.40 2.15 13.33
CA MET A 145 5.69 1.39 14.35
C MET A 145 6.50 0.19 14.86
N LEU A 146 7.29 -0.45 13.99
CA LEU A 146 8.09 -1.63 14.33
C LEU A 146 9.54 -1.31 14.72
N GLY A 147 9.90 -0.02 14.84
CA GLY A 147 11.26 0.42 15.20
C GLY A 147 12.31 0.18 14.11
N ILE A 148 11.90 -0.06 12.87
CA ILE A 148 12.79 -0.23 11.72
C ILE A 148 13.25 1.13 11.21
N GLY A 149 14.53 1.21 10.85
CA GLY A 149 15.16 2.43 10.38
C GLY A 149 15.72 3.33 11.49
N ASP A 150 15.72 2.89 12.74
CA ASP A 150 16.45 3.50 13.85
C ASP A 150 17.88 2.94 13.96
N THR A 151 18.72 3.53 14.81
CA THR A 151 20.12 3.09 15.01
C THR A 151 20.20 1.66 15.56
N GLU A 152 19.34 1.31 16.52
CA GLU A 152 19.35 0.00 17.20
C GLU A 152 18.35 -1.01 16.61
N GLU A 153 17.50 -0.58 15.68
CA GLU A 153 16.40 -1.37 15.06
C GLU A 153 15.74 -2.39 15.99
N ARG A 154 15.08 -1.88 17.03
CA ARG A 154 14.40 -2.68 18.05
C ARG A 154 12.94 -2.27 18.16
N LEU A 155 12.08 -3.23 18.46
CA LEU A 155 10.68 -2.94 18.72
C LEU A 155 10.57 -2.07 19.97
N ILE A 156 10.11 -0.83 19.79
CA ILE A 156 9.81 0.12 20.85
C ILE A 156 8.41 0.68 20.65
N ASN A 157 7.82 1.22 21.72
CA ASN A 157 6.51 1.85 21.66
C ASN A 157 6.60 3.15 20.85
N ASN A 158 6.13 3.11 19.61
CA ASN A 158 6.07 4.26 18.72
C ASN A 158 4.63 4.62 18.39
N LEU A 159 4.35 5.91 18.36
CA LEU A 159 3.09 6.46 17.87
C LEU A 159 3.33 7.12 16.51
N VAL A 160 2.56 6.72 15.51
CA VAL A 160 2.64 7.30 14.17
C VAL A 160 1.32 7.98 13.83
N GLN A 161 1.40 9.26 13.47
CA GLN A 161 0.26 10.02 12.97
C GLN A 161 0.25 9.99 11.45
N ILE A 162 -0.83 9.46 10.87
CA ILE A 162 -1.04 9.37 9.43
C ILE A 162 -2.25 10.24 9.07
N GLY A 163 -2.10 11.06 8.02
CA GLY A 163 -3.14 11.94 7.50
C GLY A 163 -4.43 11.21 7.11
N THR A 164 -5.54 11.95 7.01
CA THR A 164 -6.79 11.39 6.47
C THR A 164 -6.63 11.11 4.98
N GLY A 165 -7.14 9.98 4.50
CA GLY A 165 -7.02 9.57 3.09
C GLY A 165 -5.74 8.78 2.75
N GLU A 166 -4.78 8.67 3.66
CA GLU A 166 -3.55 7.87 3.48
C GLU A 166 -3.72 6.39 3.89
N GLU A 167 -4.97 5.91 3.94
CA GLU A 167 -5.36 4.50 4.16
C GLU A 167 -4.74 3.84 5.42
N LYS A 168 -4.94 4.45 6.58
CA LYS A 168 -4.46 3.96 7.90
C LYS A 168 -4.75 2.48 8.17
N SER A 169 -5.92 1.99 7.76
CA SER A 169 -6.33 0.60 8.00
C SER A 169 -5.42 -0.40 7.28
N VAL A 170 -4.90 -0.06 6.09
CA VAL A 170 -3.94 -0.91 5.36
C VAL A 170 -2.62 -0.99 6.13
N THR A 171 -2.09 0.14 6.60
CA THR A 171 -0.88 0.18 7.45
C THR A 171 -1.04 -0.71 8.68
N LEU A 172 -2.21 -0.64 9.35
CA LEU A 172 -2.50 -1.46 10.53
C LEU A 172 -2.59 -2.95 10.18
N GLY A 173 -3.31 -3.32 9.12
CA GLY A 173 -3.47 -4.69 8.67
C GLY A 173 -2.14 -5.36 8.27
N VAL A 174 -1.27 -4.62 7.56
CA VAL A 174 0.08 -5.11 7.21
C VAL A 174 0.93 -5.26 8.47
N THR A 175 0.90 -4.29 9.38
CA THR A 175 1.67 -4.37 10.64
C THR A 175 1.22 -5.56 11.50
N ALA A 176 -0.09 -5.75 11.63
CA ALA A 176 -0.67 -6.87 12.36
C ALA A 176 -0.28 -8.22 11.74
N SER A 177 -0.30 -8.31 10.41
CA SER A 177 0.14 -9.50 9.68
C SER A 177 1.62 -9.82 9.94
N ILE A 178 2.49 -8.81 9.95
CA ILE A 178 3.92 -8.98 10.27
C ILE A 178 4.10 -9.51 11.69
N LEU A 179 3.45 -8.89 12.68
CA LEU A 179 3.56 -9.30 14.08
C LEU A 179 3.01 -10.72 14.29
N ALA A 180 1.88 -11.07 13.67
CA ALA A 180 1.34 -12.44 13.73
C ALA A 180 2.30 -13.47 13.10
N LEU A 181 2.93 -13.14 11.96
CA LEU A 181 3.92 -13.98 11.31
C LEU A 181 5.20 -14.16 12.14
N LEU A 182 5.53 -13.19 12.99
CA LEU A 182 6.61 -13.26 13.96
C LEU A 182 6.22 -14.01 15.25
N GLY A 183 4.97 -14.49 15.35
CA GLY A 183 4.47 -15.30 16.46
C GLY A 183 3.85 -14.52 17.62
N PHE A 184 3.58 -13.22 17.43
CA PHE A 184 2.87 -12.42 18.44
C PHE A 184 1.36 -12.60 18.33
N ASP A 185 0.67 -12.48 19.47
CA ASP A 185 -0.78 -12.25 19.50
C ASP A 185 -1.05 -10.76 19.28
N VAL A 186 -1.98 -10.44 18.37
CA VAL A 186 -2.19 -9.07 17.88
C VAL A 186 -3.65 -8.68 18.02
N HIS A 187 -3.89 -7.57 18.71
CA HIS A 187 -5.20 -6.97 18.83
C HIS A 187 -5.23 -5.59 18.16
N CYS A 188 -6.13 -5.42 17.20
CA CYS A 188 -6.39 -4.14 16.54
C CYS A 188 -7.61 -3.47 17.20
N ALA A 189 -7.42 -2.29 17.77
CA ALA A 189 -8.50 -1.49 18.33
C ALA A 189 -8.92 -0.37 17.38
N CYS A 190 -10.22 -0.26 17.10
CA CYS A 190 -10.81 0.84 16.33
C CYS A 190 -11.73 1.66 17.23
N TYR A 191 -12.05 2.89 16.79
CA TYR A 191 -12.90 3.80 17.57
C TYR A 191 -14.33 3.29 17.78
N SER A 192 -14.88 2.52 16.84
CA SER A 192 -16.25 2.01 16.90
C SER A 192 -16.35 0.59 16.36
N GLU A 193 -17.40 -0.13 16.77
CA GLU A 193 -17.71 -1.48 16.30
C GLU A 193 -17.85 -1.53 14.77
N TYR A 194 -18.53 -0.55 14.17
CA TYR A 194 -18.66 -0.44 12.72
C TYR A 194 -17.28 -0.39 12.02
N LEU A 195 -16.34 0.41 12.54
CA LEU A 195 -14.99 0.50 11.98
C LEU A 195 -14.21 -0.79 12.20
N SER A 196 -14.37 -1.44 13.35
CA SER A 196 -13.78 -2.77 13.61
C SER A 196 -14.29 -3.82 12.63
N GLN A 197 -15.59 -3.89 12.37
CA GLN A 197 -16.17 -4.87 11.44
C GLN A 197 -15.77 -4.61 9.99
N ARG A 198 -15.62 -3.34 9.60
CA ARG A 198 -15.17 -2.97 8.25
C ARG A 198 -13.70 -3.30 8.00
N ASP A 199 -12.85 -3.14 9.02
CA ASP A 199 -11.40 -3.28 8.90
C ASP A 199 -10.86 -4.68 9.29
N TYR A 200 -11.71 -5.55 9.86
CA TYR A 200 -11.43 -6.97 10.14
C TYR A 200 -11.37 -7.80 8.85
#